data_AF-A0A535QYM1-F1
#
_entry.id   AF-A0A535QYM1-F1
#
_cell.length_a   1.000
_cell.length_b   1.000
_cell.length_c   1.000
_cell.angle_alpha   90.00
_cell.angle_beta   90.00
_cell.angle_gamma   90.00
#
_symmetry.space_group_name_H-M   'P 1'
#
loop_
_entity.id
_entity.type
_entity.pdbx_description
1 polymer ?
#
loop_
_entity_poly.entity_id
_entity_poly.type
_entity_poly.pdbx_seq_one_letter_code
_entity_poly.pdbx_strand_id
1 'polypeptide(L)'
;MALPRPAPARRVFRPARRVSWGTWIFVILVLLIAVGALGAFLTFMLPQRVAQLAQSEAGELQLARKGTGDVSTNVSHLWADISAKGSMSLSNAQLTQDLALANSAQKSADEALGHVQLAQSYIAQADGLPFQLHAAAFIATDRPALDHLDKALLASEKLIHAAILQLTLAQQVTADAQKIPTTLDPALNAHAWADAARASSALAEDLKPQQVSAAFADALLDPLWANWIDAMLAIATSAQQYSLAAAANQTQSAQQSAKTLAAARQQFAASFAAAQNGAAAWQAKTIQPLLDTVTRETTAGS
;
A
#
# COMPACT_ATOMS: atom_id res chain seq x y z
N MET A 1 43.33 88.45 -10.92
CA MET A 1 43.58 87.67 -12.16
C MET A 1 42.84 86.35 -12.01
N ALA A 2 41.87 86.09 -12.89
CA ALA A 2 40.94 84.97 -12.77
C ALA A 2 41.59 83.64 -13.23
N LEU A 3 41.41 82.58 -12.44
CA LEU A 3 41.89 81.23 -12.72
C LEU A 3 41.21 80.63 -13.97
N PRO A 4 41.93 79.93 -14.85
CA PRO A 4 41.36 79.36 -16.06
C PRO A 4 40.43 78.18 -15.73
N ARG A 5 39.20 78.22 -16.28
CA ARG A 5 38.17 77.17 -16.15
C ARG A 5 38.66 75.85 -16.77
N PRO A 6 38.38 74.67 -16.17
CA PRO A 6 38.68 73.39 -16.79
C PRO A 6 37.83 73.19 -18.05
N ALA A 7 38.47 72.83 -19.16
CA ALA A 7 37.80 72.52 -20.42
C ALA A 7 36.95 71.23 -20.29
N PRO A 8 35.77 71.16 -20.90
CA PRO A 8 34.89 69.99 -20.80
C PRO A 8 35.49 68.77 -21.51
N ALA A 9 35.43 67.60 -20.86
CA ALA A 9 35.86 66.34 -21.43
C ALA A 9 35.04 65.99 -22.69
N ARG A 10 35.67 66.07 -23.87
CA ARG A 10 35.08 65.59 -25.13
C ARG A 10 34.83 64.08 -25.02
N ARG A 11 33.57 63.66 -24.96
CA ARG A 11 33.18 62.27 -25.24
C ARG A 11 33.44 62.02 -26.73
N VAL A 12 34.57 61.38 -27.03
CA VAL A 12 34.92 60.96 -28.39
C VAL A 12 34.00 59.81 -28.77
N PHE A 13 33.12 60.04 -29.74
CA PHE A 13 32.39 58.96 -30.43
C PHE A 13 33.46 58.07 -31.07
N ARG A 14 33.74 56.91 -30.47
CA ARG A 14 34.58 55.91 -31.13
C ARG A 14 33.69 55.26 -32.21
N PRO A 15 34.02 55.37 -33.50
CA PRO A 15 33.27 54.65 -34.52
C PRO A 15 33.32 53.16 -34.19
N ALA A 16 32.17 52.47 -34.29
CA ALA A 16 32.14 51.02 -34.15
C ALA A 16 33.19 50.44 -35.10
N ARG A 17 34.16 49.69 -34.55
CA ARG A 17 35.24 49.06 -35.33
C ARG A 17 34.57 48.26 -36.45
N ARG A 18 34.85 48.60 -37.72
CA ARG A 18 34.32 47.87 -38.87
C ARG A 18 34.76 46.40 -38.73
N VAL A 19 33.79 45.50 -38.65
CA VAL A 19 34.02 44.06 -38.49
C VAL A 19 34.83 43.58 -39.69
N SER A 20 35.95 42.89 -39.45
CA SER A 20 36.83 42.45 -40.53
C SER A 20 36.10 41.47 -41.45
N TRP A 21 36.44 41.48 -42.73
CA TRP A 21 35.84 40.59 -43.73
C TRP A 21 36.07 39.10 -43.37
N GLY A 22 37.22 38.77 -42.78
CA GLY A 22 37.51 37.43 -42.25
C GLY A 22 36.62 37.03 -41.08
N THR A 23 36.21 37.98 -40.23
CA THR A 23 35.24 37.73 -39.16
C THR A 23 33.85 37.44 -39.73
N TRP A 24 33.45 38.11 -40.81
CA TRP A 24 32.20 37.84 -41.51
C TRP A 24 32.17 36.44 -42.14
N ILE A 25 33.24 36.04 -42.83
CA ILE A 25 33.36 34.69 -43.39
C ILE A 25 33.30 33.66 -42.27
N PHE A 26 34.06 33.87 -41.19
CA PHE A 26 34.06 32.97 -40.04
C PHE A 26 32.66 32.81 -39.43
N VAL A 27 31.92 33.90 -39.22
CA VAL A 27 30.55 33.86 -38.70
C VAL A 27 29.62 33.08 -39.63
N ILE A 28 29.69 33.30 -40.95
CA ILE A 28 28.88 32.57 -41.93
C ILE A 28 29.20 31.07 -41.91
N LEU A 29 30.49 30.72 -41.82
CA LEU A 29 30.95 29.34 -41.84
C LEU A 29 30.54 28.60 -40.56
N VAL A 30 30.66 29.26 -39.39
CA VAL A 30 30.14 28.75 -38.12
C VAL A 30 28.62 28.58 -38.16
N LEU A 31 27.90 29.52 -38.79
CA LEU A 31 26.45 29.44 -38.91
C LEU A 31 26.01 28.30 -39.84
N LEU A 32 26.72 28.07 -40.96
CA LEU A 32 26.47 26.92 -41.84
C LEU A 32 26.76 25.58 -41.15
N ILE A 33 27.84 25.49 -40.37
CA ILE A 33 28.15 24.31 -39.56
C ILE A 33 27.07 24.10 -38.50
N ALA A 34 26.63 25.16 -37.82
CA ALA A 34 25.57 25.08 -36.81
C ALA A 34 24.25 24.62 -37.41
N VAL A 35 23.86 25.14 -38.59
CA VAL A 35 22.64 24.70 -39.31
C VAL A 35 22.78 23.25 -39.78
N GLY A 36 23.94 22.84 -40.30
CA GLY A 36 24.20 21.46 -40.68
C GLY A 36 24.15 20.49 -39.50
N ALA A 37 24.73 20.88 -38.35
CA ALA A 37 24.68 20.10 -37.11
C ALA A 37 23.25 20.02 -36.55
N LEU A 38 22.49 21.12 -36.59
CA LEU A 38 21.07 21.15 -36.20
C LEU A 38 20.23 20.25 -37.12
N GLY A 39 20.47 20.30 -38.44
CA GLY A 39 19.80 19.45 -39.42
C GLY A 39 20.08 17.96 -39.20
N ALA A 40 21.34 17.59 -38.97
CA ALA A 40 21.72 16.21 -38.65
C ALA A 40 21.10 15.74 -37.31
N PHE A 41 21.05 16.64 -36.32
CA PHE A 41 20.42 16.35 -35.03
C PHE A 41 18.91 16.10 -35.18
N LEU A 42 18.19 16.96 -35.91
CA LEU A 42 16.74 16.83 -36.13
C LEU A 42 16.39 15.62 -36.99
N THR A 43 17.23 15.25 -37.96
CA THR A 43 16.92 14.19 -38.94
C THR A 43 17.33 12.80 -38.48
N PHE A 44 18.41 12.67 -37.70
CA PHE A 44 18.97 11.36 -37.34
C PHE A 44 19.02 11.13 -35.83
N MET A 45 19.56 12.07 -35.06
CA MET A 45 19.76 11.86 -33.62
C MET A 45 18.44 11.91 -32.83
N LEU A 46 17.57 12.88 -33.13
CA LEU A 46 16.31 13.06 -32.41
C LEU A 46 15.35 11.88 -32.63
N PRO A 47 15.13 11.37 -33.86
CA PRO A 47 14.34 10.15 -34.07
C PRO A 47 14.97 8.91 -33.41
N GLN A 48 16.29 8.78 -33.44
CA GLN A 48 16.98 7.64 -32.80
C GLN A 48 16.84 7.67 -31.27
N ARG A 49 16.91 8.85 -30.65
CA ARG A 49 16.67 9.02 -29.21
C ARG A 49 15.23 8.72 -28.82
N VAL A 50 14.26 9.18 -29.61
CA VAL A 50 12.84 8.85 -29.42
C VAL A 50 12.60 7.35 -29.55
N ALA A 51 13.21 6.69 -30.54
CA ALA A 51 13.09 5.24 -30.74
C ALA A 51 13.73 4.44 -29.59
N GLN A 52 14.86 4.89 -29.06
CA GLN A 52 15.49 4.26 -27.87
C GLN A 52 14.59 4.38 -26.63
N LEU A 53 14.01 5.55 -26.39
CA LEU A 53 13.09 5.78 -25.28
C LEU A 53 11.80 4.96 -25.43
N ALA A 54 11.28 4.84 -26.66
CA ALA A 54 10.13 3.99 -26.95
C ALA A 54 10.44 2.51 -26.72
N GLN A 55 11.65 2.03 -27.05
CA GLN A 55 12.05 0.65 -26.80
C GLN A 55 12.22 0.36 -25.30
N SER A 56 12.83 1.29 -24.54
CA SER A 56 12.96 1.12 -23.08
C SER A 56 11.60 1.18 -22.39
N GLU A 57 10.74 2.12 -22.80
CA GLU A 57 9.37 2.24 -22.31
C GLU A 57 8.55 0.98 -22.60
N ALA A 58 8.56 0.48 -23.83
CA ALA A 58 7.79 -0.71 -24.20
C ALA A 58 8.23 -1.96 -23.41
N GLY A 59 9.52 -2.08 -23.11
CA GLY A 59 10.05 -3.15 -22.26
C GLY A 59 9.50 -3.08 -20.83
N GLU A 60 9.55 -1.89 -20.22
CA GLU A 60 9.01 -1.67 -18.86
C GLU A 60 7.48 -1.81 -18.83
N LEU A 61 6.77 -1.30 -19.84
CA LEU A 61 5.32 -1.43 -19.96
C LEU A 61 4.89 -2.89 -20.05
N GLN A 62 5.62 -3.72 -20.81
CA GLN A 62 5.32 -5.16 -20.90
C GLN A 62 5.52 -5.86 -19.54
N LEU A 63 6.58 -5.52 -18.81
CA LEU A 63 6.83 -6.04 -17.46
C LEU A 63 5.76 -5.56 -16.47
N ALA A 64 5.35 -4.30 -16.56
CA ALA A 64 4.27 -3.72 -15.76
C ALA A 64 2.92 -4.42 -16.01
N ARG A 65 2.55 -4.65 -17.28
CA ARG A 65 1.31 -5.38 -17.64
C ARG A 65 1.31 -6.79 -17.09
N LYS A 66 2.43 -7.51 -17.27
CA LYS A 66 2.58 -8.87 -16.74
C LYS A 66 2.48 -8.88 -15.22
N GLY A 67 3.26 -8.03 -14.55
CA GLY A 67 3.28 -7.93 -13.09
C GLY A 67 1.91 -7.57 -12.52
N THR A 68 1.20 -6.61 -13.14
CA THR A 68 -0.16 -6.22 -12.74
C THR A 68 -1.15 -7.37 -12.92
N GLY A 69 -1.06 -8.13 -14.02
CA GLY A 69 -1.88 -9.32 -14.23
C GLY A 69 -1.65 -10.43 -13.20
N ASP A 70 -0.38 -10.70 -12.88
CA ASP A 70 0.01 -11.67 -11.85
C ASP A 70 -0.48 -11.23 -10.45
N VAL A 71 -0.32 -9.95 -10.11
CA VAL A 71 -0.80 -9.35 -8.86
C VAL A 71 -2.33 -9.41 -8.77
N SER A 72 -3.05 -9.01 -9.82
CA SER A 72 -4.52 -9.08 -9.87
C SER A 72 -5.01 -10.51 -9.64
N THR A 73 -4.33 -11.51 -10.22
CA THR A 73 -4.66 -12.93 -10.04
C THR A 73 -4.43 -13.38 -8.59
N ASN A 74 -3.28 -13.02 -8.01
CA ASN A 74 -2.94 -13.36 -6.63
C ASN A 74 -3.90 -12.71 -5.63
N VAL A 75 -4.23 -11.43 -5.83
CA VAL A 75 -5.20 -10.70 -4.98
C VAL A 75 -6.58 -11.34 -5.06
N SER A 76 -7.03 -11.70 -6.26
CA SER A 76 -8.31 -12.39 -6.44
C SER A 76 -8.34 -13.74 -5.74
N HIS A 77 -7.26 -14.52 -5.84
CA HIS A 77 -7.13 -15.81 -5.16
C HIS A 77 -7.14 -15.64 -3.62
N LEU A 78 -6.32 -14.73 -3.11
CA LEU A 78 -6.21 -14.44 -1.68
C LEU A 78 -7.57 -14.08 -1.08
N TRP A 79 -8.31 -13.19 -1.74
CA TRP A 79 -9.60 -12.75 -1.25
C TRP A 79 -10.74 -13.74 -1.50
N ALA A 80 -10.63 -14.65 -2.48
CA ALA A 80 -11.63 -15.72 -2.65
C ALA A 80 -11.65 -16.68 -1.45
N ASP A 81 -10.46 -17.09 -0.98
CA ASP A 81 -10.34 -18.00 0.16
C ASP A 81 -10.69 -17.32 1.49
N ILE A 82 -10.21 -16.08 1.70
CA ILE A 82 -10.59 -15.27 2.86
C ILE A 82 -12.11 -15.02 2.89
N SER A 83 -12.77 -14.84 1.72
CA SER A 83 -14.21 -14.61 1.63
C SER A 83 -15.07 -15.76 2.07
N ALA A 84 -14.76 -16.95 1.57
CA ALA A 84 -15.66 -18.08 1.70
C ALA A 84 -15.70 -18.58 3.15
N LYS A 85 -14.60 -18.38 3.86
CA LYS A 85 -14.38 -18.91 5.20
C LYS A 85 -14.42 -17.79 6.26
N GLY A 86 -14.05 -16.56 5.91
CA GLY A 86 -13.62 -15.56 6.87
C GLY A 86 -12.27 -15.98 7.46
N SER A 87 -11.33 -15.05 7.63
CA SER A 87 -9.97 -15.37 8.07
C SER A 87 -9.91 -16.01 9.47
N MET A 88 -10.95 -15.90 10.31
CA MET A 88 -11.05 -16.61 11.60
C MET A 88 -11.32 -18.12 11.49
N SER A 89 -11.89 -18.60 10.37
CA SER A 89 -12.16 -20.03 10.20
C SER A 89 -11.07 -20.76 9.41
N LEU A 90 -10.05 -20.02 8.98
CA LEU A 90 -8.86 -20.59 8.37
C LEU A 90 -8.04 -21.34 9.40
N SER A 91 -7.53 -22.51 9.01
CA SER A 91 -6.58 -23.26 9.83
C SER A 91 -5.24 -22.50 9.94
N ASN A 92 -4.46 -22.74 11.00
CA ASN A 92 -3.12 -22.15 11.13
C ASN A 92 -2.20 -22.42 9.94
N ALA A 93 -2.33 -23.59 9.30
CA ALA A 93 -1.58 -23.92 8.09
C ALA A 93 -1.99 -23.03 6.90
N GLN A 94 -3.31 -22.83 6.71
CA GLN A 94 -3.84 -21.92 5.69
C GLN A 94 -3.45 -20.46 5.98
N LEU A 95 -3.59 -20.00 7.22
CA LEU A 95 -3.16 -18.64 7.61
C LEU A 95 -1.69 -18.38 7.29
N THR A 96 -0.81 -19.35 7.54
CA THR A 96 0.62 -19.23 7.24
C THR A 96 0.87 -19.20 5.72
N GLN A 97 0.17 -20.05 4.98
CA GLN A 97 0.27 -20.12 3.51
C GLN A 97 -0.24 -18.82 2.86
N ASP A 98 -1.42 -18.35 3.27
CA ASP A 98 -2.06 -17.15 2.72
C ASP A 98 -1.27 -15.90 3.10
N LEU A 99 -0.69 -15.85 4.29
CA LEU A 99 0.20 -14.75 4.70
C LEU A 99 1.49 -14.75 3.87
N ALA A 100 2.07 -15.91 3.57
CA ALA A 100 3.23 -16.00 2.69
C ALA A 100 2.88 -15.55 1.25
N LEU A 101 1.70 -15.93 0.75
CA LEU A 101 1.17 -15.49 -0.55
C LEU A 101 0.92 -13.98 -0.58
N ALA A 102 0.35 -13.41 0.48
CA ALA A 102 0.09 -11.98 0.57
C ALA A 102 1.40 -11.17 0.58
N ASN A 103 2.42 -11.63 1.31
CA ASN A 103 3.74 -10.99 1.31
C ASN A 103 4.47 -11.10 -0.04
N SER A 104 4.34 -12.24 -0.73
CA SER A 104 4.92 -12.36 -2.08
C SER A 104 4.18 -11.49 -3.08
N ALA A 105 2.84 -11.42 -3.00
CA ALA A 105 2.03 -10.54 -3.82
C ALA A 105 2.36 -9.07 -3.58
N GLN A 106 2.63 -8.66 -2.34
CA GLN A 106 3.08 -7.30 -2.01
C GLN A 106 4.38 -6.98 -2.75
N LYS A 107 5.37 -7.86 -2.64
CA LYS A 107 6.65 -7.65 -3.32
C LYS A 107 6.49 -7.56 -4.85
N SER A 108 5.64 -8.41 -5.43
CA SER A 108 5.34 -8.35 -6.86
C SER A 108 4.59 -7.08 -7.26
N ALA A 109 3.71 -6.55 -6.39
CA ALA A 109 3.04 -5.27 -6.62
C ALA A 109 4.05 -4.13 -6.60
N ASP A 110 4.93 -4.07 -5.60
CA ASP A 110 6.00 -3.06 -5.49
C ASP A 110 6.91 -3.07 -6.73
N GLU A 111 7.31 -4.27 -7.20
CA GLU A 111 8.12 -4.45 -8.41
C GLU A 111 7.36 -3.97 -9.68
N ALA A 112 6.09 -4.34 -9.83
CA ALA A 112 5.26 -3.91 -10.95
C ALA A 112 5.05 -2.38 -10.97
N LEU A 113 4.87 -1.77 -9.79
CA LEU A 113 4.72 -0.32 -9.64
C LEU A 113 6.03 0.40 -10.00
N GLY A 114 7.17 -0.19 -9.64
CA GLY A 114 8.49 0.24 -10.12
C GLY A 114 8.58 0.27 -11.65
N HIS A 115 8.11 -0.77 -12.33
CA HIS A 115 8.07 -0.81 -13.80
C HIS A 115 7.15 0.26 -14.39
N VAL A 116 5.96 0.49 -13.80
CA VAL A 116 5.05 1.57 -14.23
C VAL A 116 5.71 2.94 -14.09
N GLN A 117 6.37 3.22 -12.96
CA GLN A 117 7.06 4.48 -12.72
C GLN A 117 8.23 4.69 -13.69
N LEU A 118 8.99 3.64 -13.99
CA LEU A 118 10.07 3.69 -14.98
C LEU A 118 9.52 3.99 -16.39
N ALA A 119 8.46 3.30 -16.81
CA ALA A 119 7.80 3.57 -18.09
C ALA A 119 7.26 5.01 -18.18
N GLN A 120 6.60 5.50 -17.14
CA GLN A 120 6.15 6.89 -17.05
C GLN A 120 7.33 7.89 -17.12
N SER A 121 8.48 7.54 -16.53
CA SER A 121 9.68 8.37 -16.60
C SER A 121 10.24 8.45 -18.02
N TYR A 122 10.19 7.37 -18.80
CA TYR A 122 10.62 7.37 -20.20
C TYR A 122 9.66 8.17 -21.08
N ILE A 123 8.35 8.10 -20.82
CA ILE A 123 7.35 8.97 -21.46
C ILE A 123 7.65 10.44 -21.15
N ALA A 124 7.91 10.79 -19.89
CA ALA A 124 8.23 12.16 -19.49
C ALA A 124 9.54 12.65 -20.12
N GLN A 125 10.56 11.80 -20.21
CA GLN A 125 11.81 12.09 -20.91
C GLN A 125 11.57 12.32 -22.41
N ALA A 126 10.70 11.52 -23.04
CA ALA A 126 10.37 11.66 -24.45
C ALA A 126 9.57 12.93 -24.74
N ASP A 127 8.65 13.33 -23.86
CA ASP A 127 7.89 14.58 -23.94
C ASP A 127 8.78 15.82 -23.70
N GLY A 128 9.81 15.68 -22.85
CA GLY A 128 10.77 16.73 -22.53
C GLY A 128 11.89 16.94 -23.55
N LEU A 129 11.92 16.20 -24.66
CA LEU A 129 12.97 16.33 -25.68
C LEU A 129 12.84 17.68 -26.43
N PRO A 130 13.91 18.49 -26.48
CA PRO A 130 13.85 19.79 -27.14
C PRO A 130 13.69 19.61 -28.66
N PHE A 131 13.06 20.60 -29.30
CA PHE A 131 12.82 20.66 -30.75
C PHE A 131 11.83 19.61 -31.31
N GLN A 132 11.07 18.93 -30.45
CA GLN A 132 9.89 18.17 -30.89
C GLN A 132 8.77 19.13 -31.33
N LEU A 133 8.29 18.95 -32.55
CA LEU A 133 7.14 19.70 -33.08
C LEU A 133 5.80 19.06 -32.67
N HIS A 134 5.82 17.77 -32.34
CA HIS A 134 4.69 16.98 -31.87
C HIS A 134 5.20 15.96 -30.85
N ALA A 135 4.37 15.61 -29.87
CA ALA A 135 4.69 14.53 -28.92
C ALA A 135 4.91 13.21 -29.66
N ALA A 136 5.78 12.36 -29.13
CA ALA A 136 6.05 11.05 -29.71
C ALA A 136 4.76 10.18 -29.72
N ALA A 137 4.50 9.48 -30.84
CA ALA A 137 3.24 8.79 -31.08
C ALA A 137 2.88 7.72 -30.03
N PHE A 138 3.89 7.08 -29.42
CA PHE A 138 3.68 6.06 -28.38
C PHE A 138 3.11 6.67 -27.09
N ILE A 139 3.43 7.93 -26.76
CA ILE A 139 2.94 8.62 -25.55
C ILE A 139 1.40 8.67 -25.51
N ALA A 140 0.75 8.93 -26.66
CA ALA A 140 -0.71 9.01 -26.73
C ALA A 140 -1.39 7.66 -26.51
N THR A 141 -0.69 6.56 -26.83
CA THR A 141 -1.22 5.19 -26.74
C THR A 141 -0.95 4.59 -25.36
N ASP A 142 0.27 4.78 -24.84
CA ASP A 142 0.77 4.02 -23.68
C ASP A 142 0.55 4.73 -22.35
N ARG A 143 0.42 6.06 -22.35
CA ARG A 143 0.16 6.84 -21.13
C ARG A 143 -1.17 6.48 -20.45
N PRO A 144 -2.31 6.36 -21.17
CA PRO A 144 -3.56 5.90 -20.55
C PRO A 144 -3.43 4.48 -19.98
N ALA A 145 -2.71 3.60 -20.67
CA ALA A 145 -2.50 2.23 -20.19
C ALA A 145 -1.72 2.23 -18.87
N LEU A 146 -0.64 3.01 -18.76
CA LEU A 146 0.13 3.14 -17.53
C LEU A 146 -0.68 3.76 -16.38
N ASP A 147 -1.54 4.75 -16.65
CA ASP A 147 -2.42 5.34 -15.64
C ASP A 147 -3.44 4.31 -15.09
N HIS A 148 -3.93 3.41 -15.95
CA HIS A 148 -4.81 2.32 -15.54
C HIS A 148 -4.05 1.25 -14.74
N LEU A 149 -2.83 0.87 -15.16
CA LEU A 149 -2.00 -0.07 -14.41
C LEU A 149 -1.62 0.47 -13.02
N ASP A 150 -1.26 1.76 -12.92
CA ASP A 150 -0.96 2.41 -11.63
C ASP A 150 -2.16 2.35 -10.66
N LYS A 151 -3.35 2.70 -11.14
CA LYS A 151 -4.59 2.60 -10.33
C LYS A 151 -4.89 1.16 -9.91
N ALA A 152 -4.71 0.20 -10.82
CA ALA A 152 -4.92 -1.21 -10.52
C ALA A 152 -3.95 -1.70 -9.42
N LEU A 153 -2.67 -1.31 -9.51
CA LEU A 153 -1.64 -1.67 -8.53
C LEU A 153 -1.88 -1.02 -7.17
N LEU A 154 -2.23 0.27 -7.12
CA LEU A 154 -2.55 0.94 -5.85
C LEU A 154 -3.78 0.33 -5.16
N ALA A 155 -4.82 -0.02 -5.93
CA ALA A 155 -5.97 -0.73 -5.39
C ALA A 155 -5.61 -2.14 -4.91
N SER A 156 -4.71 -2.83 -5.63
CA SER A 156 -4.19 -4.14 -5.27
C SER A 156 -3.35 -4.09 -3.99
N GLU A 157 -2.45 -3.11 -3.84
CA GLU A 157 -1.66 -2.90 -2.63
C GLU A 157 -2.55 -2.71 -1.41
N LYS A 158 -3.58 -1.85 -1.51
CA LYS A 158 -4.55 -1.66 -0.43
C LYS A 158 -5.19 -2.98 0.00
N LEU A 159 -5.58 -3.81 -0.97
CA LEU A 159 -6.17 -5.12 -0.71
C LEU A 159 -5.15 -6.10 -0.14
N ILE A 160 -3.89 -6.04 -0.54
CA ILE A 160 -2.81 -6.89 -0.02
C ILE A 160 -2.50 -6.50 1.43
N HIS A 161 -2.32 -5.21 1.73
CA HIS A 161 -2.05 -4.74 3.10
C HIS A 161 -3.21 -5.09 4.03
N ALA A 162 -4.45 -4.90 3.59
CA ALA A 162 -5.61 -5.33 4.35
C ALA A 162 -5.59 -6.85 4.61
N ALA A 163 -5.31 -7.66 3.60
CA ALA A 163 -5.22 -9.12 3.79
C ALA A 163 -4.09 -9.51 4.76
N ILE A 164 -2.90 -8.91 4.66
CA ILE A 164 -1.78 -9.15 5.59
C ILE A 164 -2.20 -8.82 7.02
N LEU A 165 -2.82 -7.66 7.23
CA LEU A 165 -3.30 -7.24 8.54
C LEU A 165 -4.35 -8.20 9.10
N GLN A 166 -5.36 -8.55 8.30
CA GLN A 166 -6.41 -9.48 8.70
C GLN A 166 -5.85 -10.87 9.04
N LEU A 167 -4.97 -11.43 8.20
CA LEU A 167 -4.39 -12.75 8.41
C LEU A 167 -3.47 -12.78 9.64
N THR A 168 -2.66 -11.73 9.83
CA THR A 168 -1.79 -11.59 11.01
C THR A 168 -2.61 -11.50 12.28
N LEU A 169 -3.67 -10.68 12.27
CA LEU A 169 -4.57 -10.53 13.40
C LEU A 169 -5.33 -11.84 13.67
N ALA A 170 -5.80 -12.54 12.63
CA ALA A 170 -6.42 -13.85 12.76
C ALA A 170 -5.49 -14.84 13.46
N GLN A 171 -4.23 -14.88 13.05
CA GLN A 171 -3.23 -15.78 13.63
C GLN A 171 -2.97 -15.49 15.11
N GLN A 172 -2.81 -14.20 15.46
CA GLN A 172 -2.58 -13.77 16.84
C GLN A 172 -3.80 -14.06 17.73
N VAL A 173 -4.98 -13.62 17.31
CA VAL A 173 -6.19 -13.79 18.13
C VAL A 173 -6.56 -15.27 18.24
N THR A 174 -6.32 -16.09 17.21
CA THR A 174 -6.54 -17.56 17.30
C THR A 174 -5.59 -18.19 18.31
N ALA A 175 -4.32 -17.78 18.34
CA ALA A 175 -3.36 -18.27 19.33
C ALA A 175 -3.78 -17.88 20.76
N ASP A 176 -4.29 -16.67 20.95
CA ASP A 176 -4.79 -16.19 22.25
C ASP A 176 -6.09 -16.86 22.66
N ALA A 177 -6.98 -17.14 21.71
CA ALA A 177 -8.22 -17.86 21.95
C ALA A 177 -7.94 -19.28 22.46
N GLN A 178 -6.86 -19.92 22.00
CA GLN A 178 -6.44 -21.23 22.52
C GLN A 178 -5.95 -21.19 23.98
N LYS A 179 -5.46 -20.05 24.47
CA LYS A 179 -5.05 -19.91 25.89
C LYS A 179 -6.24 -20.03 26.84
N ILE A 180 -7.45 -19.65 26.41
CA ILE A 180 -8.66 -19.74 27.24
C ILE A 180 -8.94 -21.20 27.67
N PRO A 181 -9.18 -22.16 26.77
CA PRO A 181 -9.47 -23.54 27.16
C PRO A 181 -8.25 -24.31 27.69
N THR A 182 -7.02 -23.90 27.34
CA THR A 182 -5.81 -24.66 27.72
C THR A 182 -5.16 -24.19 29.02
N THR A 183 -5.34 -22.93 29.42
CA THR A 183 -4.68 -22.36 30.61
C THR A 183 -5.68 -21.74 31.58
N LEU A 184 -6.59 -20.89 31.09
CA LEU A 184 -7.53 -20.16 31.95
C LEU A 184 -8.60 -21.08 32.53
N ASP A 185 -9.26 -21.88 31.68
CA ASP A 185 -10.36 -22.76 32.10
C ASP A 185 -9.90 -23.84 33.08
N PRO A 186 -8.76 -24.54 32.87
CA PRO A 186 -8.23 -25.48 33.85
C PRO A 186 -7.90 -24.82 35.18
N ALA A 187 -7.30 -23.63 35.19
CA ALA A 187 -6.96 -22.92 36.43
C ALA A 187 -8.22 -22.48 37.20
N LEU A 188 -9.25 -22.01 36.49
CA LEU A 188 -10.54 -21.67 37.08
C LEU A 188 -11.26 -22.89 37.67
N ASN A 189 -11.27 -24.01 36.93
CA ASN A 189 -11.91 -25.26 37.36
C ASN A 189 -11.18 -25.93 38.54
N ALA A 190 -9.85 -25.80 38.60
CA ALA A 190 -9.03 -26.28 39.71
C ALA A 190 -9.09 -25.35 40.94
N HIS A 191 -9.81 -24.23 40.88
CA HIS A 191 -9.82 -23.19 41.91
C HIS A 191 -8.42 -22.63 42.23
N ALA A 192 -7.50 -22.68 41.26
CA ALA A 192 -6.15 -22.16 41.36
C ALA A 192 -6.16 -20.64 41.11
N TRP A 193 -6.73 -19.88 42.04
CA TRP A 193 -7.08 -18.48 41.83
C TRP A 193 -5.91 -17.58 41.43
N ALA A 194 -4.73 -17.81 42.01
CA ALA A 194 -3.52 -17.04 41.66
C ALA A 194 -3.05 -17.31 40.21
N ASP A 195 -3.14 -18.56 39.76
CA ASP A 195 -2.77 -18.94 38.39
C ASP A 195 -3.81 -18.44 37.38
N ALA A 196 -5.11 -18.53 37.72
CA ALA A 196 -6.18 -17.98 36.90
C ALA A 196 -6.07 -16.45 36.76
N ALA A 197 -5.73 -15.73 37.83
CA ALA A 197 -5.49 -14.29 37.79
C ALA A 197 -4.26 -13.92 36.93
N ARG A 198 -3.18 -14.70 37.01
CA ARG A 198 -1.99 -14.50 36.16
C ARG A 198 -2.28 -14.78 34.69
N ALA A 199 -2.93 -15.90 34.37
CA ALA A 199 -3.29 -16.28 33.00
C ALA A 199 -4.24 -15.27 32.36
N SER A 200 -5.25 -14.81 33.10
CA SER A 200 -6.18 -13.78 32.63
C SER A 200 -5.52 -12.41 32.42
N SER A 201 -4.61 -12.00 33.32
CA SER A 201 -3.85 -10.75 33.14
C SER A 201 -2.97 -10.79 31.90
N ALA A 202 -2.22 -11.88 31.70
CA ALA A 202 -1.38 -12.05 30.51
C ALA A 202 -2.22 -12.04 29.23
N LEU A 203 -3.34 -12.77 29.21
CA LEU A 203 -4.25 -12.78 28.07
C LEU A 203 -4.84 -11.38 27.79
N ALA A 204 -5.18 -10.61 28.82
CA ALA A 204 -5.67 -9.24 28.64
C ALA A 204 -4.59 -8.30 28.09
N GLU A 205 -3.32 -8.50 28.46
CA GLU A 205 -2.18 -7.76 27.91
C GLU A 205 -1.94 -8.10 26.44
N ASP A 206 -2.06 -9.38 26.06
CA ASP A 206 -1.91 -9.84 24.67
C ASP A 206 -3.04 -9.32 23.75
N LEU A 207 -4.27 -9.23 24.26
CA LEU A 207 -5.46 -8.83 23.48
C LEU A 207 -5.61 -7.31 23.29
N LYS A 208 -5.10 -6.49 24.22
CA LYS A 208 -5.23 -5.01 24.13
C LYS A 208 -4.61 -4.43 22.85
N PRO A 209 -3.39 -4.80 22.43
CA PRO A 209 -2.84 -4.36 21.15
C PRO A 209 -3.73 -4.75 19.95
N GLN A 210 -4.32 -5.95 19.99
CA GLN A 210 -5.17 -6.46 18.91
C GLN A 210 -6.48 -5.69 18.79
N GLN A 211 -7.05 -5.26 19.92
CA GLN A 211 -8.22 -4.38 19.96
C GLN A 211 -7.95 -3.04 19.26
N VAL A 212 -6.77 -2.45 19.50
CA VAL A 212 -6.35 -1.20 18.82
C VAL A 212 -6.17 -1.44 17.33
N SER A 213 -5.49 -2.54 16.96
CA SER A 213 -5.29 -2.94 15.56
C SER A 213 -6.61 -3.15 14.81
N ALA A 214 -7.61 -3.73 15.47
CA ALA A 214 -8.94 -3.97 14.90
C ALA A 214 -9.78 -2.70 14.73
N ALA A 215 -9.45 -1.62 15.45
CA ALA A 215 -10.16 -0.35 15.37
C ALA A 215 -9.68 0.57 14.24
N PHE A 216 -8.58 0.24 13.54
CA PHE A 216 -8.11 1.04 12.41
C PHE A 216 -9.03 0.90 11.20
N ALA A 217 -9.54 2.03 10.70
CA ALA A 217 -10.45 2.06 9.55
C ALA A 217 -9.83 1.53 8.25
N ASP A 218 -8.51 1.71 8.08
CA ASP A 218 -7.77 1.21 6.91
C ASP A 218 -7.47 -0.29 6.97
N ALA A 219 -7.74 -0.96 8.09
CA ALA A 219 -7.56 -2.40 8.21
C ALA A 219 -8.54 -3.20 7.33
N LEU A 220 -9.56 -2.54 6.76
CA LEU A 220 -10.68 -3.18 6.07
C LEU A 220 -11.11 -4.43 6.84
N LEU A 221 -11.31 -4.32 8.14
CA LEU A 221 -11.69 -5.43 9.00
C LEU A 221 -13.21 -5.49 9.10
N ASP A 222 -13.79 -6.69 9.12
CA ASP A 222 -15.20 -6.84 9.46
C ASP A 222 -15.44 -6.33 10.89
N PRO A 223 -16.36 -5.36 11.12
CA PRO A 223 -16.68 -4.85 12.45
C PRO A 223 -17.04 -5.94 13.48
N LEU A 224 -17.51 -7.10 13.02
CA LEU A 224 -17.80 -8.24 13.89
C LEU A 224 -16.54 -8.89 14.48
N TRP A 225 -15.36 -8.68 13.86
CA TRP A 225 -14.08 -9.09 14.42
C TRP A 225 -13.71 -8.29 15.67
N ALA A 226 -13.90 -6.98 15.63
CA ALA A 226 -13.66 -6.12 16.79
C ALA A 226 -14.55 -6.56 17.97
N ASN A 227 -15.83 -6.84 17.71
CA ASN A 227 -16.77 -7.34 18.72
C ASN A 227 -16.34 -8.69 19.32
N TRP A 228 -15.68 -9.55 18.54
CA TRP A 228 -15.18 -10.82 19.04
C TRP A 228 -13.93 -10.66 19.93
N ILE A 229 -12.98 -9.81 19.53
CA ILE A 229 -11.80 -9.46 20.34
C ILE A 229 -12.24 -8.79 21.65
N ASP A 230 -13.22 -7.89 21.59
CA ASP A 230 -13.81 -7.24 22.75
C ASP A 230 -14.43 -8.27 23.71
N ALA A 231 -15.13 -9.29 23.17
CA ALA A 231 -15.70 -10.37 23.96
C ALA A 231 -14.62 -11.26 24.61
N MET A 232 -13.49 -11.52 23.92
CA MET A 232 -12.35 -12.21 24.52
C MET A 232 -11.72 -11.42 25.66
N LEU A 233 -11.53 -10.11 25.46
CA LEU A 233 -11.02 -9.22 26.50
C LEU A 233 -11.98 -9.16 27.69
N ALA A 234 -13.29 -9.18 27.45
CA ALA A 234 -14.31 -9.27 28.49
C ALA A 234 -14.22 -10.59 29.29
N ILE A 235 -13.93 -11.72 28.65
CA ILE A 235 -13.67 -13.00 29.34
C ILE A 235 -12.43 -12.88 30.23
N ALA A 236 -11.31 -12.40 29.68
CA ALA A 236 -10.06 -12.27 30.42
C ALA A 236 -10.23 -11.38 31.66
N THR A 237 -10.78 -10.18 31.47
CA THR A 237 -11.02 -9.22 32.57
C THR A 237 -12.03 -9.74 33.61
N SER A 238 -13.12 -10.38 33.18
CA SER A 238 -14.11 -10.96 34.10
C SER A 238 -13.54 -12.15 34.88
N ALA A 239 -12.70 -12.97 34.25
CA ALA A 239 -12.03 -14.09 34.91
C ALA A 239 -11.00 -13.60 35.95
N GLN A 240 -10.28 -12.52 35.64
CA GLN A 240 -9.39 -11.86 36.59
C GLN A 240 -10.17 -11.33 37.81
N GLN A 241 -11.27 -10.63 37.60
CA GLN A 241 -12.12 -10.14 38.69
C GLN A 241 -12.70 -11.28 39.54
N TYR A 242 -13.14 -12.36 38.90
CA TYR A 242 -13.66 -13.53 39.60
C TYR A 242 -12.59 -14.22 40.47
N SER A 243 -11.42 -14.49 39.90
CA SER A 243 -10.31 -15.14 40.62
C SER A 243 -9.80 -14.30 41.79
N LEU A 244 -9.68 -12.98 41.63
CA LEU A 244 -9.28 -12.08 42.73
C LEU A 244 -10.34 -12.02 43.85
N ALA A 245 -11.62 -11.92 43.49
CA ALA A 245 -12.71 -11.89 44.47
C ALA A 245 -12.83 -13.22 45.23
N ALA A 246 -12.67 -14.35 44.53
CA ALA A 246 -12.68 -15.68 45.13
C ALA A 246 -11.46 -15.89 46.05
N ALA A 247 -10.26 -15.45 45.66
CA ALA A 247 -9.07 -15.48 46.51
C ALA A 247 -9.21 -14.61 47.76
N ALA A 248 -9.92 -13.49 47.66
CA ALA A 248 -10.20 -12.57 48.77
C ALA A 248 -11.37 -13.02 49.67
N ASN A 249 -11.97 -14.20 49.45
CA ASN A 249 -13.15 -14.71 50.16
C ASN A 249 -14.38 -13.79 50.10
N GLN A 250 -14.48 -12.94 49.07
CA GLN A 250 -15.63 -12.05 48.88
C GLN A 250 -16.73 -12.77 48.10
N THR A 251 -17.55 -13.55 48.79
CA THR A 251 -18.54 -14.45 48.17
C THR A 251 -19.56 -13.75 47.27
N GLN A 252 -20.08 -12.58 47.67
CA GLN A 252 -21.05 -11.83 46.86
C GLN A 252 -20.43 -11.26 45.57
N SER A 253 -19.24 -10.67 45.65
CA SER A 253 -18.55 -10.14 44.47
C SER A 253 -18.06 -11.27 43.55
N ALA A 254 -17.58 -12.39 44.10
CA ALA A 254 -17.23 -13.56 43.32
C ALA A 254 -18.43 -14.14 42.57
N GLN A 255 -19.61 -14.23 43.20
CA GLN A 255 -20.83 -14.68 42.52
C GLN A 255 -21.27 -13.74 41.40
N GLN A 256 -21.13 -12.42 41.59
CA GLN A 256 -21.43 -11.44 40.55
C GLN A 256 -20.46 -11.57 39.38
N SER A 257 -19.15 -11.61 39.64
CA SER A 257 -18.11 -11.79 38.62
C SER A 257 -18.25 -13.13 37.87
N ALA A 258 -18.67 -14.20 38.55
CA ALA A 258 -18.96 -15.48 37.92
C ALA A 258 -20.13 -15.39 36.91
N LYS A 259 -21.19 -14.66 37.25
CA LYS A 259 -22.31 -14.39 36.33
C LYS A 259 -21.85 -13.56 35.13
N THR A 260 -21.04 -12.53 35.36
CA THR A 260 -20.47 -11.70 34.29
C THR A 260 -19.57 -12.53 33.36
N LEU A 261 -18.72 -13.40 33.92
CA LEU A 261 -17.89 -14.31 33.14
C LEU A 261 -18.71 -15.27 32.28
N ALA A 262 -19.80 -15.83 32.84
CA ALA A 262 -20.70 -16.70 32.08
C ALA A 262 -21.38 -15.95 30.93
N ALA A 263 -21.85 -14.72 31.15
CA ALA A 263 -22.40 -13.86 30.11
C ALA A 263 -21.36 -13.52 29.04
N ALA A 264 -20.12 -13.18 29.43
CA ALA A 264 -19.03 -12.89 28.50
C ALA A 264 -18.70 -14.10 27.61
N ARG A 265 -18.72 -15.32 28.16
CA ARG A 265 -18.55 -16.56 27.37
C ARG A 265 -19.67 -16.78 26.35
N GLN A 266 -20.92 -16.53 26.73
CA GLN A 266 -22.05 -16.60 25.80
C GLN A 266 -21.91 -15.57 24.68
N GLN A 267 -21.50 -14.35 25.03
CA GLN A 267 -21.31 -13.26 24.09
C GLN A 267 -20.14 -13.52 23.13
N PHE A 268 -19.05 -14.15 23.60
CA PHE A 268 -17.93 -14.61 22.76
C PHE A 268 -18.36 -15.64 21.72
N ALA A 269 -19.14 -16.67 22.11
CA ALA A 269 -19.63 -17.66 21.16
C ALA A 269 -20.60 -17.04 20.13
N ALA A 270 -21.47 -16.12 20.59
CA ALA A 270 -22.41 -15.42 19.74
C ALA A 270 -21.72 -14.46 18.75
N SER A 271 -20.71 -13.69 19.19
CA SER A 271 -19.97 -12.78 18.33
C SER A 271 -19.13 -13.51 17.29
N PHE A 272 -18.53 -14.65 17.67
CA PHE A 272 -17.81 -15.51 16.74
C PHE A 272 -18.73 -16.06 15.64
N ALA A 273 -19.89 -16.61 16.02
CA ALA A 273 -20.86 -17.12 15.05
C ALA A 273 -21.43 -15.99 14.17
N ALA A 274 -21.67 -14.81 14.74
CA ALA A 274 -22.10 -13.64 13.98
C ALA A 274 -21.03 -13.21 12.96
N ALA A 275 -19.75 -13.15 13.35
CA ALA A 275 -18.64 -12.82 12.46
C ALA A 275 -18.52 -13.82 11.31
N GLN A 276 -18.64 -15.13 11.58
CA GLN A 276 -18.60 -16.15 10.52
C GLN A 276 -19.75 -15.99 9.51
N ASN A 277 -20.97 -15.76 10.00
CA ASN A 277 -22.14 -15.59 9.14
C ASN A 277 -22.14 -14.25 8.39
N GLY A 278 -21.54 -13.21 8.98
CA GLY A 278 -21.45 -11.87 8.42
C GLY A 278 -20.33 -11.68 7.41
N ALA A 279 -19.27 -12.50 7.46
CA ALA A 279 -18.05 -12.34 6.67
C ALA A 279 -18.32 -12.22 5.16
N ALA A 280 -19.15 -13.10 4.59
CA ALA A 280 -19.46 -13.08 3.16
C ALA A 280 -20.21 -11.80 2.74
N ALA A 281 -21.16 -11.35 3.55
CA ALA A 281 -21.92 -10.13 3.28
C ALA A 281 -21.05 -8.88 3.41
N TRP A 282 -20.19 -8.85 4.43
CA TRP A 282 -19.22 -7.78 4.63
C TRP A 282 -18.23 -7.69 3.46
N GLN A 283 -17.71 -8.84 3.00
CA GLN A 283 -16.80 -8.92 1.86
C GLN A 283 -17.47 -8.43 0.58
N ALA A 284 -18.68 -8.90 0.28
CA ALA A 284 -19.42 -8.47 -0.90
C ALA A 284 -19.65 -6.94 -0.91
N LYS A 285 -19.83 -6.33 0.26
CA LYS A 285 -20.06 -4.89 0.39
C LYS A 285 -18.79 -4.04 0.35
N THR A 286 -17.68 -4.56 0.89
CA THR A 286 -16.48 -3.75 1.20
C THR A 286 -15.30 -4.08 0.30
N ILE A 287 -15.07 -5.37 0.01
CA ILE A 287 -13.90 -5.85 -0.72
C ILE A 287 -14.21 -6.06 -2.20
N GLN A 288 -15.39 -6.60 -2.53
CA GLN A 288 -15.76 -6.87 -3.93
C GLN A 288 -15.68 -5.62 -4.83
N PRO A 289 -16.11 -4.41 -4.42
CA PRO A 289 -15.96 -3.21 -5.25
C PRO A 289 -14.50 -2.85 -5.56
N LEU A 290 -13.57 -3.16 -4.64
CA LEU A 290 -12.14 -2.95 -4.84
C LEU A 290 -11.58 -4.00 -5.81
N LEU A 291 -11.98 -5.28 -5.67
CA LEU A 291 -11.62 -6.34 -6.63
C LEU A 291 -12.13 -6.06 -8.04
N ASP A 292 -13.36 -5.56 -8.16
CA ASP A 292 -13.95 -5.14 -9.43
C ASP A 292 -13.18 -3.96 -10.04
N THR A 293 -12.69 -3.05 -9.21
CA THR A 293 -11.83 -1.94 -9.63
C THR A 293 -10.50 -2.45 -10.15
N VAL A 294 -9.81 -3.32 -9.40
CA VAL A 294 -8.56 -3.96 -9.84
C VAL A 294 -8.73 -4.66 -11.19
N THR A 295 -9.79 -5.46 -11.34
CA THR A 295 -10.07 -6.20 -12.58
C THR A 295 -10.30 -5.26 -13.75
N ARG A 296 -11.12 -4.22 -13.56
CA ARG A 296 -11.45 -3.23 -14.59
C ARG A 296 -10.24 -2.44 -15.05
N GLU A 297 -9.46 -1.92 -14.11
CA GLU A 297 -8.28 -1.10 -14.40
C GLU A 297 -7.15 -1.95 -15.00
N THR A 298 -6.96 -3.20 -14.53
CA THR A 298 -6.01 -4.14 -15.15
C THR A 298 -6.38 -4.42 -16.61
N THR A 299 -7.66 -4.63 -16.91
CA THR A 299 -8.15 -4.86 -18.28
C THR A 299 -8.01 -3.62 -19.16
N ALA A 300 -8.19 -2.43 -18.59
CA ALA A 300 -8.02 -1.17 -19.33
C ALA A 300 -6.54 -0.84 -19.60
N GLY A 301 -5.62 -1.34 -18.77
CA GLY A 301 -4.18 -1.14 -18.92
C GLY A 301 -3.45 -2.22 -19.73
N SER A 302 -4.12 -3.34 -20.05
CA SER A 302 -3.54 -4.50 -20.76
C SER A 302 -3.49 -4.34 -22.28
#